data_AF-A0A6N9Q1A0-F1
#
_entry.id   AF-A0A6N9Q1A0-F1
#
_cell.length_a   1.000
_cell.length_b   1.000
_cell.length_c   1.000
_cell.angle_alpha   90.00
_cell.angle_beta   90.00
_cell.angle_gamma   90.00
#
_symmetry.space_group_name_H-M   'P 1'
#
loop_
_entity.id
_entity.type
_entity.pdbx_description
1 polymer ?
#
loop_
_entity_poly.entity_id
_entity_poly.type
_entity_poly.pdbx_seq_one_letter_code
_entity_poly.pdbx_strand_id
1 'polypeptide(L)'
;MICVGIDVAKDKHDCFIMNSEGEVLADVFTVPNSREGFEFLLRQIRSCTSKSDKIKVGLEATGHYSYNILGFLLDNGMPTFVINPLHTNLYRKSLSLRQTKTDRVDARTIATMLMSDVDLKSYTD
;
A
#
# COMPACT_ATOMS: atom_id res chain seq x y z
N MET A 1 -14.31 -0.92 4.22
CA MET A 1 -13.07 -0.12 4.06
C MET A 1 -12.15 -0.88 3.12
N ILE A 2 -11.42 -0.18 2.26
CA ILE A 2 -10.49 -0.77 1.30
C ILE A 2 -9.07 -0.33 1.67
N CYS A 3 -8.19 -1.30 1.80
CA CYS A 3 -6.79 -1.09 2.14
C CYS A 3 -5.91 -1.48 0.94
N VAL A 4 -5.04 -0.55 0.56
CA VAL A 4 -4.07 -0.72 -0.52
C VAL A 4 -2.69 -0.71 0.11
N GLY A 5 -1.93 -1.79 -0.04
CA GLY A 5 -0.53 -1.85 0.39
C GLY A 5 0.40 -1.74 -0.80
N ILE A 6 1.41 -0.88 -0.69
CA ILE A 6 2.38 -0.61 -1.75
C ILE A 6 3.79 -0.73 -1.18
N ASP A 7 4.52 -1.71 -1.69
CA ASP A 7 5.96 -1.83 -1.47
C ASP A 7 6.72 -1.06 -2.57
N VAL A 8 7.50 -0.07 -2.17
CA VAL A 8 8.15 0.87 -3.07
C VAL A 8 9.59 0.43 -3.35
N ALA A 9 9.88 0.10 -4.60
CA ALA A 9 11.24 -0.02 -5.11
C ALA A 9 11.56 1.09 -6.13
N LYS A 10 12.83 1.14 -6.56
CA LYS A 10 13.34 2.16 -7.48
C LYS A 10 12.61 2.17 -8.82
N ASP A 11 12.48 1.00 -9.46
CA ASP A 11 12.00 0.91 -10.84
C ASP A 11 10.54 0.42 -10.94
N LYS A 12 10.02 -0.18 -9.86
CA LYS A 12 8.69 -0.78 -9.79
C LYS A 12 8.11 -0.71 -8.38
N HIS A 13 6.80 -0.88 -8.26
CA HIS A 13 6.08 -1.00 -7.00
C HIS A 13 5.20 -2.23 -7.02
N ASP A 14 5.22 -2.99 -5.94
CA ASP A 14 4.38 -4.16 -5.75
C ASP A 14 3.18 -3.75 -4.89
N CYS A 15 1.97 -4.01 -5.41
CA CYS A 15 0.72 -3.49 -4.90
C CYS A 15 -0.22 -4.63 -4.52
N PHE A 16 -1.02 -4.43 -3.48
CA PHE A 16 -2.02 -5.39 -3.00
C PHE A 16 -3.27 -4.67 -2.51
N ILE A 17 -4.46 -5.18 -2.84
CA ILE A 17 -5.74 -4.54 -2.48
C ILE A 17 -6.65 -5.57 -1.79
N MET A 18 -7.15 -5.19 -0.63
CA MET A 18 -8.12 -5.99 0.13
C MET A 18 -9.21 -5.12 0.76
N ASN A 19 -10.33 -5.73 1.12
CA ASN A 19 -11.35 -5.09 1.94
C ASN A 19 -11.17 -5.41 3.43
N SER A 20 -12.00 -4.76 4.26
CA SER A 20 -12.02 -4.94 5.71
C SER A 20 -12.46 -6.31 6.19
N GLU A 21 -13.04 -7.15 5.32
CA GLU A 21 -13.45 -8.52 5.63
C GLU A 21 -12.31 -9.52 5.37
N GLY A 22 -11.17 -9.05 4.85
CA GLY A 22 -10.05 -9.90 4.49
C GLY A 22 -10.11 -10.41 3.06
N GLU A 23 -11.14 -10.05 2.28
CA GLU A 23 -11.26 -10.47 0.89
C GLU A 23 -10.24 -9.76 0.02
N VAL A 24 -9.57 -10.54 -0.82
CA VAL A 24 -8.58 -10.04 -1.77
C VAL A 24 -9.31 -9.49 -3.00
N LEU A 25 -9.27 -8.17 -3.17
CA LEU A 25 -9.89 -7.49 -4.32
C LEU A 25 -8.94 -7.45 -5.53
N ALA A 26 -7.65 -7.33 -5.26
CA ALA A 26 -6.58 -7.54 -6.24
C ALA A 26 -5.39 -8.18 -5.55
N ASP A 27 -5.04 -9.40 -5.97
CA ASP A 27 -3.82 -10.07 -5.53
C ASP A 27 -2.59 -9.32 -6.05
N VAL A 28 -1.40 -9.67 -5.57
CA VAL A 28 -0.19 -8.89 -5.80
C VAL A 28 0.07 -8.66 -7.29
N PHE A 29 0.14 -7.38 -7.66
CA PHE A 29 0.48 -6.92 -9.01
C PHE A 29 1.58 -5.86 -8.94
N THR A 30 2.34 -5.77 -10.02
CA THR A 30 3.48 -4.86 -10.13
C THR A 30 3.15 -3.72 -11.08
N VAL A 31 3.50 -2.49 -10.69
CA VAL A 31 3.46 -1.31 -11.58
C VAL A 31 4.85 -0.72 -11.74
N PRO A 32 5.22 -0.18 -12.92
CA PRO A 32 6.47 0.55 -13.07
C PRO A 32 6.43 1.87 -12.27
N ASN A 33 7.60 2.36 -11.85
CA ASN A 33 7.75 3.71 -11.30
C ASN A 33 7.69 4.76 -12.42
N SER A 34 6.52 4.84 -13.06
CA SER A 34 6.20 5.76 -14.15
C SER A 34 4.76 6.25 -14.02
N ARG A 35 4.44 7.33 -14.73
CA ARG A 35 3.08 7.89 -14.74
C ARG A 35 2.05 6.88 -15.20
N GLU A 36 2.35 6.10 -16.23
CA GLU A 36 1.46 5.06 -16.77
C GLU A 36 1.20 3.97 -15.73
N GLY A 37 2.23 3.59 -14.95
CA GLY A 37 2.10 2.66 -13.84
C GLY A 37 1.19 3.18 -12.73
N PHE A 38 1.33 4.46 -12.38
CA PHE A 38 0.49 5.07 -11.35
C PHE A 38 -0.96 5.24 -11.80
N GLU A 39 -1.19 5.61 -13.05
CA GLU A 39 -2.53 5.68 -13.64
C GLU A 39 -3.17 4.29 -13.68
N PHE A 40 -2.41 3.23 -13.97
CA PHE A 40 -2.89 1.86 -13.88
C PHE A 40 -3.28 1.48 -12.45
N LEU A 41 -2.42 1.78 -11.46
CA LEU A 41 -2.72 1.55 -10.04
C LEU A 41 -4.01 2.27 -9.63
N LEU A 42 -4.17 3.55 -9.99
CA LEU A 42 -5.38 4.32 -9.66
C LEU A 42 -6.63 3.72 -10.28
N ARG A 43 -6.56 3.22 -11.53
CA ARG A 43 -7.67 2.52 -12.17
C ARG A 43 -8.04 1.25 -11.40
N GLN A 44 -7.05 0.46 -10.96
CA GLN A 44 -7.30 -0.75 -10.15
C GLN A 44 -7.98 -0.40 -8.82
N ILE A 45 -7.48 0.61 -8.11
CA ILE A 45 -8.10 1.07 -6.86
C ILE A 45 -9.55 1.49 -7.11
N ARG A 46 -9.82 2.25 -8.18
CA ARG A 46 -11.17 2.72 -8.53
C ARG A 46 -12.09 1.59 -9.00
N SER A 47 -11.59 0.55 -9.66
CA SER A 47 -12.42 -0.62 -10.02
C SER A 47 -12.79 -1.49 -8.82
N CYS A 48 -12.00 -1.44 -7.76
CA CYS A 48 -12.25 -2.18 -6.52
C CYS A 48 -13.10 -1.39 -5.50
N THR A 49 -13.38 -0.10 -5.75
CA THR A 49 -13.99 0.82 -4.77
C THR A 49 -15.30 1.42 -5.30
N SER A 50 -16.23 1.69 -4.39
CA SER A 50 -17.46 2.46 -4.61
C SER A 50 -17.37 3.82 -3.91
N LYS A 51 -18.25 4.77 -4.26
CA LYS A 51 -18.25 6.12 -3.67
C LYS A 51 -18.41 6.15 -2.15
N SER A 52 -19.03 5.13 -1.56
CA SER A 52 -19.22 5.01 -0.12
C SER A 52 -18.03 4.38 0.62
N ASP A 53 -17.05 3.84 -0.11
CA ASP A 53 -15.93 3.14 0.50
C ASP A 53 -14.91 4.12 1.08
N LYS A 54 -14.50 3.85 2.32
CA LYS A 54 -13.31 4.47 2.91
C LYS A 54 -12.07 3.77 2.37
N ILE A 55 -11.12 4.52 1.83
CA ILE A 55 -9.88 4.02 1.26
C ILE A 55 -8.70 4.44 2.15
N LYS A 56 -7.79 3.50 2.44
CA LYS A 56 -6.47 3.79 3.02
C LYS A 56 -5.39 3.22 2.11
N VAL A 57 -4.41 4.05 1.74
CA VAL A 57 -3.25 3.63 0.92
C VAL A 57 -2.00 3.68 1.76
N GLY A 58 -1.38 2.53 2.04
CA GLY A 58 -0.15 2.42 2.80
C GLY A 58 1.04 2.28 1.86
N LEU A 59 2.05 3.10 2.10
CA LEU A 59 3.27 3.15 1.30
C LEU A 59 4.46 2.90 2.21
N GLU A 60 5.23 1.83 1.99
CA GLU A 60 6.49 1.63 2.70
C GLU A 60 7.57 2.57 2.12
N ALA A 61 8.08 3.50 2.92
CA ALA A 61 9.06 4.47 2.45
C ALA A 61 10.46 3.87 2.31
N THR A 62 10.82 3.47 1.08
CA THR A 62 12.21 3.14 0.71
C THR A 62 12.92 4.38 0.14
N GLY A 63 13.42 5.24 1.03
CA GLY A 63 14.15 6.45 0.62
C GLY A 63 13.32 7.39 -0.27
N HIS A 64 14.00 8.08 -1.20
CA HIS A 64 13.38 9.11 -2.06
C HIS A 64 12.53 8.54 -3.22
N TYR A 65 12.55 7.23 -3.45
CA TYR A 65 11.78 6.61 -4.55
C TYR A 65 10.26 6.67 -4.31
N SER A 66 9.85 6.86 -3.06
CA SER A 66 8.46 7.00 -2.66
C SER A 66 7.80 8.31 -3.11
N TYR A 67 8.58 9.36 -3.40
CA TYR A 67 8.02 10.69 -3.64
C TYR A 67 7.15 10.79 -4.90
N ASN A 68 7.52 10.11 -5.98
CA ASN A 68 6.77 10.17 -7.24
C ASN A 68 5.35 9.59 -7.07
N ILE A 69 5.26 8.39 -6.51
CA ILE A 69 3.98 7.73 -6.27
C ILE A 69 3.18 8.42 -5.16
N LEU A 70 3.85 8.90 -4.11
CA LEU A 70 3.21 9.67 -3.04
C LEU A 70 2.56 10.94 -3.61
N GLY A 71 3.31 11.76 -4.35
CA GLY A 71 2.79 12.98 -4.96
C GLY A 71 1.59 12.68 -5.88
N PHE A 72 1.72 11.66 -6.74
CA PHE A 72 0.63 11.25 -7.61
C PHE A 72 -0.65 10.83 -6.84
N LEU A 73 -0.51 10.06 -5.76
CA LEU A 73 -1.64 9.61 -4.95
C LEU A 73 -2.32 10.80 -4.25
N LEU A 74 -1.54 11.73 -3.69
CA LEU A 74 -2.05 12.94 -3.05
C LEU A 74 -2.77 13.85 -4.03
N ASP A 75 -2.20 14.10 -5.21
CA ASP A 75 -2.80 14.90 -6.28
C ASP A 75 -4.14 14.32 -6.78
N ASN A 76 -4.32 12.99 -6.63
CA ASN A 76 -5.55 12.28 -6.99
C ASN A 76 -6.50 12.06 -5.79
N GLY A 77 -6.23 12.70 -4.64
CA GLY A 77 -7.09 12.68 -3.46
C GLY A 77 -7.12 11.35 -2.71
N MET A 78 -6.07 10.53 -2.84
CA MET A 78 -5.97 9.25 -2.13
C MET A 78 -5.40 9.46 -0.72
N PRO A 79 -6.11 9.08 0.36
CA PRO A 79 -5.59 9.13 1.73
C PRO A 79 -4.40 8.18 1.88
N THR A 80 -3.20 8.75 1.97
CA THR A 80 -1.94 8.01 1.89
C THR A 80 -1.20 8.06 3.22
N PHE A 81 -0.74 6.90 3.69
CA PHE A 81 -0.06 6.65 4.95
C PHE A 81 1.36 6.18 4.64
N VAL A 82 2.36 6.97 5.03
CA VAL A 82 3.75 6.59 4.84
C VAL A 82 4.21 5.78 6.04
N ILE A 83 4.57 4.52 5.79
CA ILE A 83 4.96 3.56 6.82
C ILE A 83 6.48 3.42 6.83
N ASN A 84 7.05 3.49 8.03
CA ASN A 84 8.47 3.25 8.23
C ASN A 84 8.78 1.76 8.00
N PRO A 85 9.77 1.39 7.16
CA PRO A 85 10.14 -0.01 6.94
C PRO A 85 10.45 -0.80 8.23
N LEU A 86 10.91 -0.12 9.29
CA LEU A 86 11.10 -0.73 10.61
C LEU A 86 9.78 -1.25 11.20
N HIS A 87 8.69 -0.50 11.05
CA HIS A 87 7.38 -0.89 11.57
C HIS A 87 6.83 -2.11 10.83
N THR A 88 6.90 -2.13 9.50
CA THR A 88 6.50 -3.31 8.72
C THR A 88 7.34 -4.53 9.09
N ASN A 89 8.64 -4.36 9.32
CA ASN A 89 9.53 -5.45 9.76
C ASN A 89 9.12 -6.05 11.12
N LEU A 90 8.84 -5.18 12.10
CA LEU A 90 8.40 -5.58 13.43
C LEU A 90 7.02 -6.27 13.38
N TYR A 91 6.08 -5.70 12.64
CA TYR A 91 4.73 -6.25 12.47
C TYR A 91 4.79 -7.65 11.83
N ARG A 92 5.57 -7.81 10.75
CA ARG A 92 5.79 -9.12 10.11
C ARG A 92 6.36 -10.16 11.07
N LYS A 93 7.36 -9.79 11.89
CA LYS A 93 7.94 -10.69 12.91
C LYS A 93 6.94 -11.08 14.00
N SER A 94 5.99 -10.20 14.31
CA SER A 94 4.92 -10.49 15.27
C SER A 94 3.92 -11.53 14.75
N LEU A 95 3.71 -11.59 13.43
CA LEU A 95 2.81 -12.55 12.79
C LEU A 95 3.41 -13.96 12.70
N SER A 96 4.73 -14.10 12.49
CA SER A 96 5.43 -15.39 12.48
C SER A 96 6.94 -15.23 12.54
N LEU A 97 7.60 -16.15 13.25
CA LEU A 97 9.07 -16.23 13.36
C LEU A 97 9.75 -16.87 12.12
N ARG A 98 8.98 -17.46 11.20
CA ARG A 98 9.49 -18.27 10.08
C ARG A 98 8.85 -17.83 8.75
N GLN A 99 9.23 -16.65 8.25
CA GLN A 99 8.81 -16.19 6.93
C GLN A 99 9.98 -15.69 6.08
N THR A 100 9.96 -16.08 4.80
CA THR A 100 10.87 -15.60 3.75
C THR A 100 10.39 -14.22 3.29
N LYS A 101 11.26 -13.21 3.37
CA LYS A 101 10.98 -11.88 2.81
C LYS A 101 10.82 -12.00 1.29
N THR A 102 9.67 -11.56 0.77
CA THR A 102 9.45 -11.36 -0.66
C THR A 102 8.65 -10.07 -0.83
N ASP A 103 8.89 -9.34 -1.91
CA ASP A 103 8.19 -8.08 -2.23
C ASP A 103 6.66 -8.29 -2.23
N ARG A 104 6.19 -9.48 -2.64
CA ARG A 104 4.77 -9.87 -2.60
C ARG A 104 4.18 -9.96 -1.19
N VAL A 105 4.96 -10.47 -0.24
CA VAL A 105 4.56 -10.58 1.17
C VAL A 105 4.55 -9.20 1.82
N ASP A 106 5.45 -8.31 1.41
CA ASP A 106 5.58 -6.98 2.01
C ASP A 106 4.38 -6.09 1.66
N ALA A 107 3.91 -6.06 0.40
CA ALA A 107 2.68 -5.33 0.01
C ALA A 107 1.43 -5.79 0.78
N ARG A 108 1.25 -7.11 0.95
CA ARG A 108 0.15 -7.68 1.74
C ARG A 108 0.24 -7.32 3.22
N THR A 109 1.46 -7.34 3.77
CA THR A 109 1.72 -6.98 5.17
C THR A 109 1.32 -5.53 5.43
N ILE A 110 1.67 -4.62 4.52
CA ILE A 110 1.30 -3.21 4.59
C ILE A 110 -0.22 -3.03 4.62
N ALA A 111 -0.96 -3.66 3.70
CA ALA A 111 -2.42 -3.58 3.68
C ALA A 111 -3.05 -4.11 4.99
N THR A 112 -2.51 -5.20 5.53
CA THR A 112 -2.97 -5.79 6.79
C THR A 112 -2.70 -4.86 7.98
N MET A 113 -1.55 -4.17 7.97
CA MET A 113 -1.19 -3.20 9.00
C MET A 113 -2.15 -1.99 9.01
N LEU A 114 -2.56 -1.49 7.84
CA LEU A 114 -3.55 -0.41 7.72
C LEU A 114 -4.93 -0.78 8.29
N MET A 115 -5.32 -2.05 8.17
CA MET A 115 -6.57 -2.56 8.74
C MET A 115 -6.54 -2.63 10.26
N SER A 116 -5.36 -2.81 10.86
CA SER A 116 -5.21 -3.08 12.29
C SER A 116 -5.35 -1.83 13.18
N ASP A 117 -5.64 -0.65 12.59
CA ASP A 117 -5.76 0.65 13.28
C ASP A 117 -4.62 0.94 14.27
N VAL A 118 -3.39 0.66 13.83
CA VAL A 118 -2.21 1.31 14.44
C VAL A 118 -2.37 2.81 14.14
N ASP A 119 -2.12 3.70 15.12
CA ASP A 119 -2.21 5.18 15.06
C ASP A 119 -1.39 5.82 13.91
N LEU A 120 -1.70 5.45 12.67
CA LEU A 120 -1.10 5.92 11.45
C LEU A 120 -1.87 7.18 11.08
N LYS A 121 -1.18 8.31 11.11
CA LYS A 121 -1.70 9.57 10.59
C LYS A 121 -1.54 9.59 9.07
N SER A 122 -2.50 10.18 8.37
CA SER A 122 -2.34 10.47 6.94
C SER A 122 -1.12 11.38 6.77
N TYR A 123 -0.42 11.24 5.63
CA TYR A 123 0.74 12.07 5.34
C TYR A 123 0.43 13.58 5.30
N THR A 124 -0.83 13.94 5.05
CA THR A 124 -1.29 15.33 4.91
C THR A 124 -1.98 15.89 6.15
N ASP A 125 -2.10 15.11 7.24
CA ASP A 125 -2.72 15.56 8.51
C ASP A 125 -1.73 16.28 9.45
#